data_AF-A0A1G8NFB4-F1
#
_entry.id   AF-A0A1G8NFB4-F1
#
_cell.length_a   1.000
_cell.length_b   1.000
_cell.length_c   1.000
_cell.angle_alpha   90.00
_cell.angle_beta   90.00
_cell.angle_gamma   90.00
#
_symmetry.space_group_name_H-M   'P 1'
#
loop_
_entity.id
_entity.type
_entity.pdbx_description
1 polymer ?
#
loop_
_entity_poly.entity_id
_entity_poly.type
_entity_poly.pdbx_seq_one_letter_code
_entity_poly.pdbx_strand_id
1 'polypeptide(L)' 'MPEPPIEEEIAEMARRAGELAEGEPLRPTLLVFADLVSGRCARIGDQYGDWDRNAGDHIRAVMHGIPGLLPKQRTNA' A
#
# COMPACT_ATOMS: atom_id res chain seq x y z
N MET A 1 -8.71 1.95 -21.33
CA MET A 1 -8.51 3.35 -20.89
C MET A 1 -7.11 3.41 -20.30
N PRO A 2 -6.33 4.48 -20.51
CA PRO A 2 -5.09 4.66 -19.77
C PRO A 2 -5.42 4.71 -18.27
N GLU A 3 -4.59 4.10 -17.44
CA GLU A 3 -4.70 4.28 -15.99
C GLU A 3 -4.45 5.75 -15.66
N PRO A 4 -5.17 6.31 -14.67
CA PRO A 4 -4.95 7.68 -14.25
C PRO A 4 -3.51 7.84 -13.72
N PRO A 5 -2.93 9.04 -13.80
CA PRO A 5 -1.66 9.35 -13.14
C PRO A 5 -1.74 9.02 -11.65
N ILE A 6 -0.66 8.50 -11.09
CA ILE A 6 -0.60 8.05 -9.69
C ILE A 6 -0.94 9.19 -8.73
N GLU A 7 -0.65 10.44 -9.12
CA GLU A 7 -0.97 11.65 -8.38
C GLU A 7 -2.49 11.89 -8.27
N GLU A 8 -3.26 11.54 -9.30
CA GLU A 8 -4.73 11.64 -9.26
C GLU A 8 -5.32 10.62 -8.29
N GLU A 9 -4.81 9.39 -8.28
CA GLU A 9 -5.23 8.35 -7.34
C GLU A 9 -4.91 8.74 -5.89
N ILE A 10 -3.70 9.26 -5.64
CA ILE A 10 -3.29 9.74 -4.31
C ILE A 10 -4.19 10.88 -3.86
N ALA A 11 -4.52 11.84 -4.74
CA ALA A 11 -5.43 12.93 -4.41
C ALA A 11 -6.83 12.42 -4.06
N GLU A 12 -7.36 11.45 -4.79
CA GLU A 12 -8.66 10.86 -4.50
C GLU A 12 -8.67 10.09 -3.17
N MET A 13 -7.62 9.31 -2.90
CA MET A 13 -7.44 8.63 -1.61
C MET A 13 -7.39 9.64 -0.45
N ALA A 14 -6.63 10.72 -0.61
CA ALA A 14 -6.50 11.76 0.41
C ALA A 14 -7.84 12.45 0.70
N ARG A 15 -8.66 12.71 -0.33
CA ARG A 15 -10.02 13.26 -0.14
C ARG A 15 -10.91 12.30 0.62
N ARG A 16 -10.91 11.02 0.23
CA ARG A 16 -11.68 9.99 0.93
C ARG A 16 -11.28 9.84 2.41
N ALA A 17 -10.02 10.09 2.73
CA ALA A 17 -9.51 10.08 4.09
C ALA A 17 -9.76 11.39 4.87
N GLY A 18 -10.23 12.45 4.21
CA GLY A 18 -10.41 13.78 4.82
C GLY A 18 -9.12 14.60 4.96
N GLU A 19 -8.02 14.12 4.39
CA GLU A 19 -6.71 14.80 4.42
C GLU A 19 -6.59 15.92 3.37
N LEU A 20 -7.48 15.90 2.37
CA LEU A 20 -7.56 16.88 1.29
C LEU A 20 -9.02 17.28 1.07
N ALA A 21 -9.31 18.57 0.93
CA ALA A 21 -10.67 19.02 0.61
C ALA A 21 -11.02 18.79 -0.88
N GLU A 22 -12.31 18.86 -1.21
CA GLU A 22 -12.76 18.82 -2.60
C GLU A 22 -12.20 20.02 -3.38
N GLY A 23 -11.61 19.76 -4.54
CA GLY A 23 -10.96 20.79 -5.38
C GLY A 23 -9.64 21.36 -4.83
N GLU A 24 -9.21 20.99 -3.61
CA GLU A 24 -7.88 21.37 -3.11
C GLU A 24 -6.79 20.68 -3.95
N PRO A 25 -5.75 21.41 -4.37
CA PRO A 25 -4.64 20.83 -5.11
C PRO A 25 -3.83 19.89 -4.20
N LEU A 26 -3.30 18.82 -4.78
CA LEU A 26 -2.48 17.88 -4.04
C LEU A 26 -1.22 18.57 -3.48
N ARG A 27 -1.10 18.60 -2.14
CA ARG A 27 0.04 19.22 -1.46
C ARG A 27 1.31 18.39 -1.70
N PRO A 28 2.46 19.00 -2.05
CA PRO A 28 3.71 18.25 -2.25
C PRO A 28 4.13 17.42 -1.04
N THR A 29 3.85 17.90 0.18
CA THR A 29 4.14 17.16 1.42
C THR A 29 3.33 15.88 1.56
N LEU A 30 2.11 15.84 1.00
CA LEU A 30 1.25 14.66 1.03
C LEU A 30 1.74 13.58 0.05
N LEU A 31 2.24 13.99 -1.12
CA LEU A 31 2.95 13.12 -2.06
C LEU A 31 4.19 12.49 -1.42
N VAL A 32 5.04 13.31 -0.80
CA VAL A 32 6.24 12.82 -0.09
C VAL A 32 5.86 11.84 1.02
N PHE A 33 4.79 12.12 1.76
CA PHE A 33 4.30 11.20 2.79
C PHE A 33 3.83 9.87 2.18
N ALA A 34 3.05 9.89 1.10
CA ALA A 34 2.60 8.69 0.41
C ALA A 34 3.77 7.84 -0.10
N ASP A 35 4.80 8.47 -0.67
CA ASP A 35 6.03 7.78 -1.08
C ASP A 35 6.77 7.12 0.09
N LEU A 36 6.87 7.82 1.23
CA LEU A 36 7.50 7.27 2.43
C LEU A 36 6.74 6.06 2.99
N VAL A 37 5.40 6.12 2.99
CA VAL A 37 4.53 5.00 3.38
C VAL A 37 4.72 3.83 2.43
N SER A 38 4.64 4.06 1.12
CA SER A 38 4.85 3.02 0.09
C SER A 38 6.24 2.38 0.21
N GLY A 39 7.29 3.17 0.40
CA GLY A 39 8.64 2.68 0.64
C GLY A 39 8.81 1.91 1.95
N ARG A 40 8.01 2.22 3.00
CA ARG A 40 7.97 1.40 4.21
C ARG A 40 7.25 0.07 3.96
N CYS A 41 6.16 0.06 3.24
CA CYS A 41 5.44 -1.16 2.84
C CYS A 41 6.31 -2.08 1.98
N ALA A 42 7.06 -1.54 1.03
CA ALA A 42 8.01 -2.32 0.22
C ALA A 42 9.06 -3.01 1.09
N ARG A 43 9.70 -2.29 2.02
CA ARG A 43 10.68 -2.87 2.95
C ARG A 43 10.09 -3.95 3.87
N ILE A 44 8.83 -3.77 4.28
CA ILE A 44 8.08 -4.80 5.01
C ILE A 44 7.93 -6.03 4.11
N GLY A 45 7.49 -5.86 2.86
CA GLY A 45 7.40 -6.94 1.87
C GLY A 45 8.73 -7.68 1.65
N ASP A 46 9.84 -6.94 1.52
CA ASP A 46 11.19 -7.52 1.40
C ASP A 46 11.54 -8.39 2.63
N GLN A 47 11.19 -7.94 3.84
CA GLN A 47 11.47 -8.66 5.08
C GLN A 47 10.64 -9.95 5.22
N TYR A 48 9.38 -9.95 4.79
CA TYR A 48 8.50 -11.12 4.89
C TYR A 48 8.61 -12.07 3.68
N GLY A 49 9.41 -11.69 2.69
CA GLY A 49 9.67 -12.49 1.50
C GLY A 49 8.47 -12.54 0.57
N ASP A 50 8.56 -11.80 -0.53
CA ASP A 50 7.58 -11.82 -1.61
C ASP A 50 7.72 -13.07 -2.51
N TRP A 51 7.87 -14.24 -1.88
CA TRP A 51 8.25 -15.48 -2.57
C TRP A 51 7.22 -15.91 -3.63
N ASP A 52 5.95 -15.52 -3.46
CA ASP A 52 4.84 -15.85 -4.36
C ASP A 52 4.20 -14.59 -5.02
N ARG A 53 4.87 -13.42 -4.98
CA ARG A 53 4.31 -12.13 -5.47
C ARG A 53 3.01 -11.72 -4.76
N ASN A 54 2.96 -11.92 -3.45
CA ASN A 54 1.80 -11.65 -2.60
C ASN A 54 2.13 -10.95 -1.27
N ALA A 55 3.14 -10.07 -1.27
CA ALA A 55 3.41 -9.19 -0.13
C ALA A 55 2.17 -8.39 0.31
N GLY A 56 1.27 -8.07 -0.62
CA GLY A 56 0.02 -7.34 -0.36
C GLY A 56 -1.00 -8.10 0.49
N ASP A 57 -1.19 -9.41 0.31
CA ASP A 57 -2.08 -10.18 1.20
C ASP A 57 -1.44 -10.40 2.58
N HIS A 58 -0.12 -10.56 2.67
CA HIS A 58 0.56 -10.67 3.97
C HIS A 58 0.45 -9.39 4.80
N ILE A 59 0.65 -8.23 4.17
CA ILE A 59 0.47 -6.94 4.83
C ILE A 59 -0.97 -6.81 5.32
N ARG A 60 -1.97 -7.19 4.50
CA ARG A 60 -3.39 -7.20 4.91
C ARG A 60 -3.67 -8.19 6.03
N ALA A 61 -3.06 -9.39 6.00
CA ALA A 61 -3.19 -10.42 7.03
C ALA A 61 -2.74 -9.91 8.40
N VAL A 62 -1.59 -9.22 8.45
CA VAL A 62 -0.99 -8.71 9.69
C VAL A 62 -1.71 -7.46 10.18
N MET A 63 -1.93 -6.47 9.30
CA MET A 63 -2.51 -5.18 9.69
C MET A 63 -3.98 -5.26 10.09
N HIS A 64 -4.75 -6.16 9.45
CA HIS A 64 -6.19 -6.29 9.67
C HIS A 64 -6.58 -7.58 10.39
N GLY A 65 -5.61 -8.39 10.81
CA GLY A 65 -5.85 -9.63 11.54
C GLY A 65 -6.67 -10.64 10.73
N ILE A 66 -6.25 -10.92 9.49
CA ILE A 66 -6.91 -11.88 8.58
C ILE A 66 -5.99 -13.10 8.41
N PRO A 67 -6.08 -14.13 9.27
CA PRO A 67 -5.10 -15.22 9.30
C PRO A 67 -5.07 -16.06 8.02
N GLY A 68 -6.19 -16.12 7.28
CA GLY A 68 -6.31 -16.88 6.04
C GLY A 68 -5.48 -16.36 4.86
N LEU A 69 -4.89 -15.17 5.00
CA LEU A 69 -4.03 -14.53 4.02
C LEU A 69 -2.53 -14.70 4.33
N LEU A 70 -2.17 -15.37 5.44
CA LEU A 70 -0.78 -15.69 5.75
C LEU A 70 -0.22 -16.71 4.75
N PRO A 71 1.09 -16.65 4.44
CA PRO A 71 1.69 -17.63 3.55
C PRO A 71 1.58 -19.00 4.21
N LYS A 72 1.18 -20.00 3.44
CA LYS A 72 1.42 -21.38 3.84
C LYS A 72 2.93 -21.58 3.84
N GLN A 73 3.53 -21.79 5.01
CA GLN A 73 4.94 -22.18 5.09
C GLN A 73 5.13 -23.38 4.18
N ARG A 74 5.92 -23.22 3.11
CA ARG A 74 6.43 -24.38 2.39
C ARG A 74 7.37 -25.08 3.36
N THR A 75 6.92 -26.21 3.89
CA THR A 75 7.81 -27.18 4.50
C THR A 75 8.70 -27.64 3.36
N ASN A 76 9.99 -27.27 3.40
CA ASN A 76 10.97 -27.80 2.45
C ASN A 76 10.93 -29.32 2.54
N ALA A 77 10.52 -29.97 1.46
CA ALA A 77 10.68 -31.39 1.22
C ALA A 77 11.91 -31.60 0.33
#